data_AF-A0A7D9JKA7-F1
#
_entry.id   AF-A0A7D9JKA7-F1
#
_cell.length_a   1.000
_cell.length_b   1.000
_cell.length_c   1.000
_cell.angle_alpha   90.00
_cell.angle_beta   90.00
_cell.angle_gamma   90.00
#
_symmetry.space_group_name_H-M   'P 1'
#
loop_
_entity.id
_entity.type
_entity.pdbx_description
1 polymer ?
#
loop_
_entity_poly.entity_id
_entity_poly.type
_entity_poly.pdbx_seq_one_letter_code
_entity_poly.pdbx_strand_id
1 'polypeptide(L)'
;KPEINMDKTYKFQKGTVIDCAIKRANPPEVNYTWYSCDIPICSERSWKFVKKYPTLQLASQLKPDMKYKCEAKNAAGTASKIIDVFKPVENTSD
;
A
#
# COMPACT_ATOMS: atom_id res chain seq x y z
N LYS A 1 -14.22 11.76 -6.53
CA LYS A 1 -13.49 10.48 -6.27
C LYS A 1 -12.20 10.76 -5.50
N PRO A 2 -11.74 9.86 -4.61
CA PRO A 2 -10.47 10.04 -3.89
C PRO A 2 -9.23 10.00 -4.82
N GLU A 3 -8.15 10.67 -4.44
CA GLU A 3 -6.82 10.63 -5.10
C GLU A 3 -5.76 10.31 -4.05
N ILE A 4 -4.91 9.28 -4.24
CA ILE A 4 -3.93 8.80 -3.23
C ILE A 4 -2.51 9.20 -3.67
N ASN A 5 -1.76 9.88 -2.79
CA ASN A 5 -0.32 10.07 -2.94
C ASN A 5 0.42 9.27 -1.86
N MET A 6 1.54 8.64 -2.20
CA MET A 6 2.39 7.92 -1.24
C MET A 6 3.81 8.37 -1.54
N ASP A 7 4.33 9.26 -0.70
CA ASP A 7 5.68 9.78 -0.82
C ASP A 7 6.67 8.78 -0.19
N LYS A 8 7.71 8.45 -0.96
CA LYS A 8 8.71 7.40 -0.65
C LYS A 8 9.42 7.68 0.67
N THR A 9 9.34 6.73 1.63
CA THR A 9 10.25 6.70 2.78
C THR A 9 10.82 5.28 2.93
N TYR A 10 12.14 5.15 2.79
CA TYR A 10 12.87 3.87 2.84
C TYR A 10 13.77 3.81 4.07
N LYS A 11 13.69 2.69 4.83
CA LYS A 11 14.76 2.11 5.67
C LYS A 11 14.36 0.68 6.10
N PHE A 12 14.78 -0.32 5.34
CA PHE A 12 14.48 -1.74 5.60
C PHE A 12 15.58 -2.40 6.45
N GLN A 13 15.49 -2.25 7.77
CA GLN A 13 16.19 -3.12 8.74
C GLN A 13 15.35 -3.46 9.98
N LYS A 14 14.25 -2.74 10.27
CA LYS A 14 13.40 -2.95 11.47
C LYS A 14 11.93 -2.61 11.21
N GLY A 15 11.24 -3.43 10.42
CA GLY A 15 9.83 -3.18 10.08
C GLY A 15 9.62 -1.85 9.36
N THR A 16 8.39 -1.58 8.91
CA THR A 16 8.06 -0.30 8.28
C THR A 16 6.60 0.05 8.50
N VAL A 17 6.28 1.33 8.46
CA VAL A 17 4.90 1.84 8.48
C VAL A 17 4.63 2.53 7.16
N ILE A 18 3.52 2.17 6.52
CA ILE A 18 3.08 2.72 5.24
C ILE A 18 1.75 3.43 5.44
N ASP A 19 1.73 4.73 5.13
CA ASP A 19 0.51 5.53 5.24
C ASP A 19 -0.17 5.67 3.89
N CYS A 20 -1.46 5.35 3.85
CA CYS A 20 -2.30 5.60 2.69
C CYS A 20 -2.86 7.02 2.74
N ALA A 21 -2.05 7.99 2.33
CA ALA A 21 -2.44 9.39 2.36
C ALA A 21 -3.40 9.75 1.22
N ILE A 22 -4.52 10.38 1.57
CA ILE A 22 -5.47 10.94 0.62
C ILE A 22 -5.06 12.37 0.28
N LYS A 23 -4.85 12.63 -1.01
CA LYS A 23 -4.57 13.95 -1.55
C LYS A 23 -5.82 14.82 -1.66
N ARG A 24 -6.95 14.21 -2.07
CA ARG A 24 -8.28 14.83 -2.11
C ARG A 24 -9.37 13.78 -1.93
N ALA A 25 -10.40 14.11 -1.17
CA ALA A 25 -11.65 13.37 -1.10
C ALA A 25 -12.83 14.32 -0.86
N ASN A 26 -13.93 14.08 -1.55
CA ASN A 26 -15.21 14.74 -1.33
C ASN A 26 -16.32 13.69 -1.61
N PRO A 27 -17.13 13.30 -0.62
CA PRO A 27 -17.06 13.66 0.82
C PRO A 27 -15.74 13.27 1.49
N PRO A 28 -15.34 13.96 2.59
CA PRO A 28 -14.06 13.71 3.27
C PRO A 28 -14.02 12.39 4.05
N GLU A 29 -15.18 11.80 4.39
CA GLU A 29 -15.25 10.51 5.06
C GLU A 29 -14.86 9.39 4.10
N VAL A 30 -13.76 8.70 4.41
CA VAL A 30 -13.23 7.63 3.56
C VAL A 30 -12.95 6.37 4.37
N ASN A 31 -13.43 5.25 3.85
CA ASN A 31 -13.14 3.92 4.37
C ASN A 31 -11.88 3.38 3.71
N TYR A 32 -10.89 3.05 4.53
CA TYR A 32 -9.62 2.46 4.08
C TYR A 32 -9.70 0.93 4.16
N THR A 33 -9.16 0.25 3.15
CA THR A 33 -8.95 -1.20 3.16
C THR A 33 -7.60 -1.53 2.58
N TRP A 34 -6.80 -2.27 3.33
CA TRP A 34 -5.54 -2.81 2.89
C TRP A 34 -5.69 -4.24 2.42
N TYR A 35 -5.02 -4.55 1.32
CA TYR A 35 -4.88 -5.89 0.80
C TYR A 35 -3.41 -6.23 0.60
N SER A 36 -3.07 -7.51 0.68
CA SER A 36 -1.75 -8.05 0.38
C SER A 36 -1.82 -9.10 -0.71
N CYS A 37 -0.75 -9.21 -1.46
CA CYS A 37 -0.55 -10.24 -2.46
C CYS A 37 0.88 -10.77 -2.32
N ASP A 38 1.01 -12.10 -2.23
CA ASP A 38 2.26 -12.82 -1.96
C ASP A 38 2.80 -13.56 -3.19
N ILE A 39 2.33 -13.18 -4.39
CA ILE A 39 2.77 -13.72 -5.66
C ILE A 39 3.29 -12.61 -6.58
N PRO A 40 4.21 -12.90 -7.51
CA PRO A 40 4.82 -11.89 -8.38
C PRO A 40 3.79 -11.10 -9.23
N ILE A 41 2.74 -11.78 -9.68
CA ILE A 41 1.68 -11.23 -10.54
C ILE A 41 0.34 -11.28 -9.80
N CYS A 42 -0.06 -10.16 -9.22
CA CYS A 42 -1.30 -10.05 -8.45
C CYS A 42 -2.51 -9.87 -9.36
N SER A 43 -3.31 -10.92 -9.52
CA SER A 43 -4.65 -10.81 -10.11
C SER A 43 -5.67 -10.30 -9.09
N GLU A 44 -6.88 -9.94 -9.51
CA GLU A 44 -7.94 -9.50 -8.59
C GLU A 44 -8.22 -10.50 -7.47
N ARG A 45 -8.16 -11.80 -7.77
CA ARG A 45 -8.38 -12.89 -6.80
C ARG A 45 -7.19 -13.12 -5.86
N SER A 46 -6.03 -12.55 -6.16
CA SER A 46 -4.81 -12.73 -5.38
C SER A 46 -4.74 -11.79 -4.17
N TRP A 47 -5.58 -10.76 -4.15
CA TRP A 47 -5.62 -9.78 -3.06
C TRP A 47 -6.33 -10.34 -1.84
N LYS A 48 -5.56 -10.53 -0.76
CA LYS A 48 -6.06 -10.96 0.54
C LYS A 48 -6.30 -9.75 1.42
N PHE A 49 -7.42 -9.71 2.13
CA PHE A 49 -7.70 -8.66 3.10
C PHE A 49 -6.66 -8.64 4.22
N VAL A 50 -6.20 -7.45 4.61
CA VAL A 50 -5.26 -7.24 5.71
C VAL A 50 -5.95 -6.51 6.86
N LYS A 51 -6.43 -5.28 6.63
CA LYS A 51 -7.10 -4.47 7.67
C LYS A 51 -7.82 -3.23 7.12
N LYS A 52 -8.62 -2.57 7.96
CA LYS A 52 -9.35 -1.33 7.63
C LYS A 52 -8.86 -0.12 8.43
N TYR A 53 -7.66 0.36 8.11
CA TYR A 53 -7.04 1.55 8.73
C TYR A 53 -6.19 2.30 7.70
N PRO A 54 -5.99 3.62 7.84
CA PRO A 54 -5.18 4.40 6.90
C PRO A 54 -3.70 3.98 6.90
N THR A 55 -3.18 3.56 8.05
CA THR A 55 -1.76 3.21 8.24
C THR A 55 -1.56 1.70 8.28
N LEU A 56 -0.57 1.15 7.56
CA LEU A 56 -0.19 -0.26 7.57
C LEU A 56 1.17 -0.46 8.25
N GLN A 57 1.21 -1.26 9.31
CA GLN A 57 2.45 -1.61 10.01
C GLN A 57 2.91 -3.00 9.54
N LEU A 58 4.17 -3.08 9.15
CA LEU A 58 4.79 -4.27 8.59
C LEU A 58 5.96 -4.72 9.47
N ALA A 59 6.02 -6.03 9.72
CA ALA A 59 7.10 -6.65 10.50
C ALA A 59 8.44 -6.61 9.73
N SER A 60 9.54 -6.92 10.41
CA SER A 60 10.89 -6.95 9.81
C SER A 60 11.11 -8.06 8.79
N GLN A 61 10.33 -9.14 8.84
CA GLN A 61 10.38 -10.26 7.91
C GLN A 61 9.24 -10.15 6.88
N LEU A 62 9.49 -9.42 5.80
CA LEU A 62 8.58 -9.39 4.66
C LEU A 62 9.12 -10.33 3.56
N LYS A 63 8.28 -10.74 2.59
CA LYS A 63 8.72 -11.56 1.45
C LYS A 63 9.06 -10.69 0.22
N PRO A 64 10.17 -10.96 -0.52
CA PRO A 64 10.60 -10.18 -1.68
C PRO A 64 9.54 -9.86 -2.73
N ASP A 65 8.55 -10.74 -2.92
CA ASP A 65 7.49 -10.56 -3.91
C ASP A 65 6.18 -9.99 -3.33
N MET A 66 6.21 -9.55 -2.07
CA MET A 66 5.00 -9.11 -1.38
C MET A 66 4.61 -7.69 -1.76
N LYS A 67 3.39 -7.56 -2.30
CA LYS A 67 2.78 -6.30 -2.70
C LYS A 67 1.62 -5.98 -1.77
N TYR A 68 1.41 -4.69 -1.54
CA TYR A 68 0.25 -4.21 -0.78
C TYR A 68 -0.56 -3.24 -1.61
N LYS A 69 -1.88 -3.28 -1.45
CA LYS A 69 -2.82 -2.37 -2.10
C LYS A 69 -3.63 -1.67 -1.03
N CYS A 70 -3.56 -0.34 -1.01
CA CYS A 70 -4.54 0.46 -0.27
C CYS A 70 -5.72 0.78 -1.18
N GLU A 71 -6.93 0.64 -0.66
CA GLU A 71 -8.17 1.09 -1.24
C GLU A 71 -8.85 2.10 -0.31
N ALA A 72 -9.28 3.22 -0.88
CA ALA A 72 -9.94 4.31 -0.19
C ALA A 72 -11.31 4.55 -0.86
N LYS A 73 -12.40 4.35 -0.13
CA LYS A 73 -13.77 4.41 -0.66
C LYS A 73 -14.66 5.39 0.10
N ASN A 74 -15.38 6.24 -0.63
CA ASN A 74 -16.43 7.10 -0.12
C ASN A 74 -17.70 7.03 -0.99
N ALA A 75 -18.71 7.84 -0.67
CA ALA A 75 -19.97 7.89 -1.43
C ALA A 75 -19.78 8.29 -2.92
N ALA A 76 -18.70 9.00 -3.24
CA ALA A 76 -18.37 9.41 -4.61
C ALA A 76 -17.53 8.38 -5.38
N GLY A 77 -17.14 7.26 -4.76
CA GLY A 77 -16.45 6.15 -5.41
C GLY A 77 -15.19 5.66 -4.68
N THR A 78 -14.35 4.94 -5.42
CA THR A 78 -13.18 4.22 -4.90
C THR A 78 -11.90 4.66 -5.60
N ALA A 79 -10.81 4.77 -4.86
CA ALA A 79 -9.45 4.91 -5.37
C ALA A 79 -8.56 3.83 -4.76
N SER A 80 -7.57 3.35 -5.50
CA SER A 80 -6.62 2.36 -4.99
C SER A 80 -5.22 2.59 -5.53
N LYS A 81 -4.21 2.17 -4.77
CA LYS A 81 -2.80 2.24 -5.15
C LYS A 81 -2.05 1.02 -4.63
N ILE A 82 -1.19 0.46 -5.48
CA ILE A 82 -0.33 -0.69 -5.17
C ILE A 82 1.07 -0.18 -4.84
N ILE A 83 1.70 -0.78 -3.84
CA ILE A 83 3.08 -0.53 -3.44
C ILE A 83 3.86 -1.85 -3.37
N ASP A 84 5.01 -1.86 -4.04
CA ASP A 84 6.03 -2.91 -3.90
C ASP A 84 6.91 -2.54 -2.71
N VAL A 85 6.88 -3.39 -1.68
CA VAL A 85 7.56 -3.10 -0.40
C VAL A 85 9.01 -3.57 -0.43
N PHE A 86 9.32 -4.57 -1.25
CA PHE A 86 10.69 -4.86 -1.64
C PHE A 86 10.97 -4.24 -3.00
N LYS A 87 11.90 -3.30 -3.01
CA LYS A 87 12.69 -3.06 -4.20
C LYS A 87 14.06 -3.68 -3.94
N PRO A 88 14.61 -4.51 -4.85
CA PRO A 88 16.03 -4.82 -4.78
C PRO A 88 16.77 -3.49 -4.72
N VAL A 89 17.77 -3.39 -3.84
CA VAL A 89 18.69 -2.26 -3.84
C VAL A 89 19.27 -2.23 -5.25
N GLU A 90 18.88 -1.24 -6.05
CA GLU A 90 19.62 -0.94 -7.27
C GLU A 90 20.99 -0.50 -6.77
N ASN A 91 21.98 -1.39 -6.90
CA ASN A 91 23.38 -1.01 -6.76
C ASN A 91 23.65 -0.03 -7.90
N THR A 92 23.44 1.26 -7.65
CA THR A 92 24.07 2.31 -8.44
C THR A 92 25.55 2.24 -8.13
N SER A 93 26.27 1.42 -8.91
CA SER A 93 27.68 1.64 -9.14
C SER A 93 27.80 2.90 -9.98
N ASP A 94 28.22 3.99 -9.35
CA ASP A 94 28.95 5.10 -10.00
C ASP A 94 30.05 5.54 -9.04
#